data_AF-A0A5K0XCI8-F1
#
_entry.id   AF-A0A5K0XCI8-F1
#
_cell.length_a   1.000
_cell.length_b   1.000
_cell.length_c   1.000
_cell.angle_alpha   90.00
_cell.angle_beta   90.00
_cell.angle_gamma   90.00
#
_symmetry.space_group_name_H-M   'P 1'
#
loop_
_entity.id
_entity.type
_entity.pdbx_description
1 polymer ?
#
loop_
_entity_poly.entity_id
_entity_poly.type
_entity_poly.pdbx_seq_one_letter_code
_entity_poly.pdbx_strand_id
1 'polypeptide(L)' 'GLHCGCIASKSLVELLDGGGVECFKCTKSSNHSP' A
#
# COMPACT_ATOMS: atom_id res chain seq x y z
N GLY A 1 -9.97 2.39 -6.78
CA GLY A 1 -9.71 0.95 -6.86
C GLY A 1 -8.21 0.74 -6.95
N LEU A 2 -7.68 -0.24 -6.22
CA LEU A 2 -6.27 -0.60 -6.27
C LEU A 2 -6.07 -1.71 -7.31
N HIS A 3 -5.14 -1.52 -8.23
CA HIS A 3 -4.88 -2.49 -9.30
C HIS A 3 -3.52 -3.16 -9.09
N CYS A 4 -3.54 -4.44 -8.72
CA CYS A 4 -2.33 -5.24 -8.53
C CYS A 4 -1.75 -5.63 -9.90
N GLY A 5 -0.41 -5.68 -10.00
CA GLY A 5 0.28 -6.07 -11.23
C GLY A 5 0.49 -4.96 -12.27
N CYS A 6 0.13 -3.72 -11.96
CA CYS A 6 0.38 -2.57 -12.83
C CYS A 6 1.65 -1.81 -12.41
N ILE A 7 2.58 -1.62 -13.36
CA ILE A 7 3.85 -0.93 -13.12
C ILE A 7 3.65 0.52 -12.65
N ALA A 8 2.60 1.19 -13.14
CA ALA A 8 2.28 2.57 -12.73
C ALA A 8 1.87 2.67 -11.26
N SER A 9 1.30 1.59 -10.69
CA SER A 9 0.87 1.55 -9.29
C SER A 9 1.97 1.05 -8.35
N LYS A 10 3.11 0.56 -8.87
CA LYS A 10 4.17 -0.06 -8.07
C LYS A 10 4.79 0.89 -7.02
N SER A 11 4.91 2.18 -7.32
CA SER A 11 5.41 3.19 -6.37
C SER A 11 4.35 3.73 -5.41
N LEU A 12 3.08 3.33 -5.59
CA LEU A 12 1.94 3.83 -4.82
C LEU A 12 1.41 2.81 -3.82
N VAL A 13 1.99 1.61 -3.78
CA VAL A 13 1.59 0.51 -2.89
C VAL A 13 2.79 -0.10 -2.18
N GLU A 14 2.58 -0.52 -0.95
CA GLU A 14 3.52 -1.34 -0.19
C GLU A 14 2.98 -2.77 -0.04
N LEU A 15 3.87 -3.76 -0.08
CA LEU A 15 3.54 -5.15 0.14
C LEU A 15 3.64 -5.46 1.62
N LEU A 16 2.61 -6.06 2.20
CA LEU A 16 2.58 -6.38 3.63
C LEU A 16 3.23 -7.75 3.90
N ASP A 17 3.94 -7.89 5.03
CA ASP A 17 4.60 -9.15 5.43
C ASP A 17 3.63 -10.34 5.57
N GLY A 18 2.36 -10.07 5.93
CA GLY A 18 1.30 -11.09 6.01
C GLY A 18 0.62 -11.40 4.67
N GLY A 19 1.07 -10.80 3.57
CA GLY A 19 0.40 -10.80 2.28
C GLY A 19 -0.63 -9.67 2.14
N GLY A 20 -1.04 -9.42 0.89
CA GLY A 20 -1.85 -8.25 0.53
C GLY A 20 -1.01 -7.01 0.25
N VAL A 21 -1.69 -5.91 -0.10
CA VAL A 21 -1.07 -4.63 -0.46
C VAL A 21 -1.78 -3.49 0.23
N GLU A 22 -1.02 -2.50 0.67
CA GLU A 22 -1.55 -1.27 1.24
C GLU A 22 -1.22 -0.08 0.34
N CYS A 23 -2.14 0.88 0.24
CA CYS A 23 -1.91 2.10 -0.52
C CYS A 23 -1.02 3.06 0.29
N PHE A 24 -0.12 3.81 -0.34
CA PHE A 24 0.79 4.72 0.37
C PHE A 24 0.08 5.74 1.29
N LYS A 25 -1.13 6.15 0.89
CA LYS A 25 -1.98 7.04 1.67
C LYS A 25 -2.49 6.36 2.94
N CYS A 26 -2.84 5.08 2.83
CA CYS A 26 -3.28 4.19 3.90
C CYS A 26 -2.11 3.90 4.86
N THR A 27 -0.92 3.63 4.32
CA THR A 27 0.32 3.44 5.08
C THR A 27 0.71 4.66 5.89
N LYS A 28 0.65 5.85 5.30
CA LYS A 28 0.91 7.09 6.04
C LYS A 28 -0.08 7.32 7.19
N SER A 29 -1.33 6.90 7.03
CA SER A 29 -2.33 6.99 8.11
C SER A 29 -2.19 5.88 9.16
N SER A 30 -1.76 4.68 8.79
CA SER A 30 -1.59 3.55 9.73
C SER A 30 -0.36 3.71 10.63
N ASN A 31 0.68 4.40 10.15
CA ASN A 31 1.83 4.82 10.97
C ASN A 31 1.50 5.92 12.00
N HIS A 32 0.27 6.45 11.97
CA HIS A 32 -0.24 7.33 13.01
C HIS A 32 -0.94 6.49 14.09
N SER A 33 -0.18 5.62 14.75
CA SER A 33 -0.58 5.08 16.04
C SER A 33 -0.37 6.16 17.12
N PRO A 34 -1.32 6.39 18.06
CA PRO A 34 -0.99 7.08 19.31
C PRO A 34 0.07 6.32 20.11
#